data_AF-A0A2H5WTY6-F1
#
_entry.id   AF-A0A2H5WTY6-F1
#
_cell.length_a   1.000
_cell.length_b   1.000
_cell.length_c   1.000
_cell.angle_alpha   90.00
_cell.angle_beta   90.00
_cell.angle_gamma   90.00
#
_symmetry.space_group_name_H-M   'P 1'
#
loop_
_entity.id
_entity.type
_entity.pdbx_description
1 polymer ?
#
loop_
_entity_poly.entity_id
_entity_poly.type
_entity_poly.pdbx_seq_one_letter_code
_entity_poly.pdbx_strand_id
1 'polypeptide(L)'
;MKQDPRIVYAQSSDIKSRTYLEYRRDMKRKAIAELEVVDWLQAILQQQHPGKQVVVSKSGGDRFLWFLRGGGVTREPDFVAQINGQQQQIEFQYAEAERLDFYDFKVSKVTTRKGPKKDVCFLYIHKPKAAYALLDADWIVQNGKLDEVPAWRTQAYRVPAEHFEKQLREDCKLRNKIKVIDAKNRILEFQHRLLEEVREQLAQRIVQAVEQHQPFSIMPDDLEGFFHACFIMDALQKAPEPLDAWLHRAIELAESVDSLKATFQAVYCLDSLYFRIPTKEPFQELSRFIKVLKSIKRKVKGWYSATDGAYCSDANADRCLETRYALFIINSLEDMIQDILHYRKETLEERKVALEPIKKIYQNLRAPFKTAKFIQQCGR
;
A
#
# COMPACT_ATOMS: atom_id res chain seq x y z
N MET A 1 22.60 -9.51 -11.26
CA MET A 1 21.24 -9.96 -11.62
C MET A 1 20.68 -9.08 -12.74
N LYS A 2 20.09 -9.64 -13.80
CA LYS A 2 19.33 -8.84 -14.77
C LYS A 2 18.09 -8.26 -14.07
N GLN A 3 17.95 -6.94 -14.02
CA GLN A 3 16.78 -6.28 -13.45
C GLN A 3 15.52 -6.63 -14.26
N ASP A 4 14.40 -6.91 -13.59
CA ASP A 4 13.13 -7.24 -14.25
C ASP A 4 12.66 -6.04 -15.09
N PRO A 5 12.32 -6.20 -16.38
CA PRO A 5 11.85 -5.12 -17.25
C PRO A 5 10.65 -4.35 -16.68
N ARG A 6 9.83 -4.98 -15.82
CA ARG A 6 8.70 -4.35 -15.14
C ARG A 6 9.15 -3.40 -14.03
N ILE A 7 10.25 -3.72 -13.35
CA ILE A 7 10.92 -2.85 -12.37
C ILE A 7 11.57 -1.68 -13.11
N VAL A 8 12.29 -1.97 -14.20
CA VAL A 8 12.90 -0.94 -15.05
C VAL A 8 11.83 -0.02 -15.63
N TYR A 9 10.66 -0.53 -16.05
CA TYR A 9 9.54 0.28 -16.52
C TYR A 9 8.87 1.10 -15.42
N ALA A 10 8.68 0.54 -14.22
CA ALA A 10 8.20 1.32 -13.07
C ALA A 10 9.17 2.47 -12.71
N GLN A 11 10.47 2.25 -12.83
CA GLN A 11 11.52 3.25 -12.63
C GLN A 11 11.69 4.23 -13.83
N SER A 12 11.27 3.86 -15.05
CA SER A 12 11.48 4.65 -16.28
C SER A 12 10.22 5.27 -16.90
N SER A 13 9.02 4.88 -16.46
CA SER A 13 7.74 5.56 -16.77
C SER A 13 7.68 6.94 -16.07
N ASP A 14 6.62 7.74 -16.27
CA ASP A 14 6.42 9.14 -15.78
C ASP A 14 6.63 9.41 -14.25
N ILE A 15 7.19 8.44 -13.54
CA ILE A 15 7.56 8.34 -12.13
C ILE A 15 9.07 8.67 -11.92
N LYS A 16 9.78 9.20 -12.93
CA LYS A 16 11.25 9.36 -12.98
C LYS A 16 11.93 10.12 -11.82
N SER A 17 11.20 10.76 -10.92
CA SER A 17 11.76 11.49 -9.76
C SER A 17 11.40 10.91 -8.39
N ARG A 18 10.58 9.84 -8.32
CA ARG A 18 10.10 9.30 -7.03
C ARG A 18 11.06 8.23 -6.49
N THR A 19 11.37 8.32 -5.21
CA THR A 19 12.03 7.27 -4.44
C THR A 19 11.14 6.01 -4.38
N TYR A 20 11.74 4.85 -4.13
CA TYR A 20 11.01 3.59 -3.92
C TYR A 20 9.93 3.71 -2.82
N LEU A 21 10.22 4.50 -1.78
CA LEU A 21 9.30 4.76 -0.68
C LEU A 21 8.09 5.59 -1.12
N GLU A 22 8.30 6.66 -1.88
CA GLU A 22 7.20 7.48 -2.42
C GLU A 22 6.31 6.68 -3.37
N TYR A 23 6.91 5.83 -4.22
CA TYR A 23 6.15 4.90 -5.05
C TYR A 23 5.32 3.91 -4.22
N ARG A 24 5.91 3.29 -3.17
CA ARG A 24 5.19 2.40 -2.23
C ARG A 24 4.03 3.11 -1.54
N ARG A 25 4.17 4.38 -1.17
CA ARG A 25 3.09 5.21 -0.60
C ARG A 25 1.96 5.38 -1.60
N ASP A 26 2.25 5.84 -2.81
CA ASP A 26 1.22 6.14 -3.82
C ASP A 26 0.43 4.88 -4.23
N MET A 27 1.13 3.75 -4.38
CA MET A 27 0.51 2.46 -4.65
C MET A 27 -0.40 2.01 -3.50
N LYS A 28 0.04 2.18 -2.24
CA LYS A 28 -0.80 1.88 -1.07
C LYS A 28 -2.03 2.77 -1.00
N ARG A 29 -1.92 4.05 -1.33
CA ARG A 29 -3.07 4.98 -1.37
C ARG A 29 -4.13 4.50 -2.38
N LYS A 30 -3.71 4.09 -3.57
CA LYS A 30 -4.60 3.50 -4.58
C LYS A 30 -5.22 2.20 -4.08
N ALA A 31 -4.40 1.30 -3.53
CA ALA A 31 -4.86 0.01 -3.03
C ALA A 31 -5.84 0.13 -1.85
N ILE A 32 -5.68 1.10 -0.94
CA ILE A 32 -6.64 1.38 0.14
C ILE A 32 -8.03 1.62 -0.46
N ALA A 33 -8.12 2.50 -1.46
CA ALA A 33 -9.41 2.81 -2.09
C ALA A 33 -10.03 1.56 -2.73
N GLU A 34 -9.26 0.84 -3.55
CA GLU A 34 -9.72 -0.37 -4.24
C GLU A 34 -10.22 -1.45 -3.27
N LEU A 35 -9.43 -1.75 -2.23
CA LEU A 35 -9.72 -2.82 -1.28
C LEU A 35 -10.91 -2.51 -0.37
N GLU A 36 -11.13 -1.23 -0.04
CA GLU A 36 -12.27 -0.84 0.78
C GLU A 36 -13.60 -0.90 0.03
N VAL A 37 -13.57 -0.73 -1.30
CA VAL A 37 -14.78 -0.70 -2.14
C VAL A 37 -15.19 -2.07 -2.68
N VAL A 38 -14.34 -3.10 -2.67
CA VAL A 38 -14.66 -4.45 -3.23
C VAL A 38 -16.02 -4.97 -2.74
N ASP A 39 -16.22 -5.05 -1.42
CA ASP A 39 -17.46 -5.60 -0.84
C ASP A 39 -18.70 -4.76 -1.23
N TRP A 40 -18.50 -3.45 -1.35
CA TRP A 40 -19.57 -2.53 -1.74
C TRP A 40 -19.90 -2.67 -3.23
N LEU A 41 -18.89 -2.77 -4.10
CA LEU A 41 -19.05 -3.00 -5.53
C LEU A 41 -19.77 -4.33 -5.79
N GLN A 42 -19.42 -5.39 -5.06
CA GLN A 42 -20.15 -6.66 -5.15
C GLN A 42 -21.63 -6.49 -4.82
N ALA A 43 -21.97 -5.75 -3.77
CA ALA A 43 -23.35 -5.49 -3.41
C ALA A 43 -24.11 -4.69 -4.48
N ILE A 44 -23.46 -3.69 -5.09
CA ILE A 44 -24.02 -2.91 -6.21
C ILE A 44 -24.30 -3.80 -7.42
N LEU A 45 -23.33 -4.60 -7.85
CA LEU A 45 -23.50 -5.47 -9.01
C LEU A 45 -24.55 -6.56 -8.74
N GLN A 46 -24.63 -7.08 -7.51
CA GLN A 46 -25.65 -8.02 -7.11
C GLN A 46 -27.06 -7.43 -7.21
N GLN A 47 -27.24 -6.15 -6.88
CA GLN A 47 -28.52 -5.45 -7.03
C GLN A 47 -28.89 -5.21 -8.50
N GLN A 48 -27.91 -4.92 -9.35
CA GLN A 48 -28.11 -4.73 -10.80
C GLN A 48 -28.39 -6.03 -11.55
N HIS A 49 -28.06 -7.17 -10.93
CA HIS A 49 -28.29 -8.50 -11.49
C HIS A 49 -29.08 -9.41 -10.53
N PRO A 50 -30.37 -9.11 -10.28
CA PRO A 50 -31.21 -9.94 -9.42
C PRO A 50 -31.23 -11.40 -9.88
N GLY A 51 -31.14 -12.33 -8.94
CA GLY A 51 -31.17 -13.78 -9.21
C GLY A 51 -29.89 -14.37 -9.82
N LYS A 52 -28.87 -13.56 -10.14
CA LYS A 52 -27.56 -14.06 -10.59
C LYS A 52 -26.59 -14.15 -9.42
N GLN A 53 -25.70 -15.15 -9.45
CA GLN A 53 -24.58 -15.20 -8.53
C GLN A 53 -23.53 -14.17 -8.94
N VAL A 54 -23.19 -13.24 -8.05
CA VAL A 54 -22.16 -12.22 -8.28
C VAL A 54 -21.00 -12.38 -7.29
N VAL A 55 -19.79 -12.51 -7.82
CA VAL A 55 -18.54 -12.52 -7.03
C VAL A 55 -17.60 -11.49 -7.61
N VAL A 56 -17.11 -10.56 -6.77
CA VAL A 56 -16.12 -9.55 -7.19
C VAL A 56 -14.82 -9.85 -6.49
N SER A 57 -13.73 -9.80 -7.26
CA SER A 57 -12.39 -9.96 -6.74
C SER A 57 -11.46 -8.90 -7.31
N LYS A 58 -10.46 -8.50 -6.52
CA LYS A 58 -9.36 -7.69 -7.02
C LYS A 58 -8.55 -8.51 -8.03
N SER A 59 -8.23 -7.87 -9.15
CA SER A 59 -7.42 -8.43 -10.22
C SER A 59 -6.13 -7.64 -10.36
N GLY A 60 -5.18 -8.12 -11.15
CA GLY A 60 -4.01 -7.34 -11.48
C GLY A 60 -2.73 -7.60 -10.71
N GLY A 61 -1.69 -7.01 -11.30
CA GLY A 61 -0.43 -6.53 -10.73
C GLY A 61 -0.50 -5.99 -9.32
N ASP A 62 -1.67 -5.48 -8.94
CA ASP A 62 -1.86 -4.72 -7.71
C ASP A 62 -2.64 -5.52 -6.65
N ARG A 63 -2.73 -6.85 -6.80
CA ARG A 63 -3.25 -7.77 -5.78
C ARG A 63 -2.43 -7.64 -4.49
N PHE A 64 -2.92 -6.78 -3.60
CA PHE A 64 -2.45 -6.46 -2.25
C PHE A 64 -0.99 -5.99 -2.09
N LEU A 65 0.01 -6.70 -2.65
CA LEU A 65 1.43 -6.54 -2.33
C LEU A 65 2.43 -6.75 -3.48
N TRP A 66 1.98 -7.01 -4.71
CA TRP A 66 2.91 -7.46 -5.74
C TRP A 66 4.09 -6.48 -5.95
N PHE A 67 3.93 -5.18 -5.67
CA PHE A 67 4.98 -4.16 -5.80
C PHE A 67 6.22 -4.33 -4.86
N LEU A 68 6.15 -5.13 -3.80
CA LEU A 68 7.28 -5.27 -2.85
C LEU A 68 8.42 -6.15 -3.36
N ARG A 69 8.11 -7.14 -4.22
CA ARG A 69 9.11 -8.00 -4.88
C ARG A 69 9.17 -7.77 -6.38
N GLY A 70 9.12 -6.50 -6.79
CA GLY A 70 9.24 -6.12 -8.20
C GLY A 70 7.97 -6.19 -9.02
N GLY A 71 6.80 -6.17 -8.37
CA GLY A 71 5.53 -5.93 -9.06
C GLY A 71 5.57 -4.59 -9.76
N GLY A 72 5.38 -4.63 -11.07
CA GLY A 72 5.29 -3.44 -11.90
C GLY A 72 3.86 -3.19 -12.33
N VAL A 73 3.68 -2.06 -13.03
CA VAL A 73 2.43 -1.70 -13.69
C VAL A 73 1.97 -2.85 -14.59
N THR A 74 0.82 -3.44 -14.28
CA THR A 74 0.19 -4.45 -15.16
C THR A 74 -0.88 -3.83 -16.03
N ARG A 75 -1.25 -4.52 -17.11
CA ARG A 75 -2.36 -4.13 -17.99
C ARG A 75 -3.70 -4.72 -17.56
N GLU A 76 -3.69 -5.53 -16.51
CA GLU A 76 -4.88 -6.16 -15.94
C GLU A 76 -5.84 -5.10 -15.35
N PRO A 77 -7.14 -5.43 -15.26
CA PRO A 77 -8.13 -4.55 -14.65
C PRO A 77 -7.97 -4.51 -13.12
N ASP A 78 -8.51 -3.47 -12.47
CA ASP A 78 -8.46 -3.35 -11.02
C ASP A 78 -9.35 -4.40 -10.32
N PHE A 79 -10.50 -4.72 -10.91
CA PHE A 79 -11.37 -5.82 -10.46
C PHE A 79 -11.81 -6.74 -11.59
N VAL A 80 -12.19 -7.96 -11.21
CA VAL A 80 -12.92 -8.90 -12.04
C VAL A 80 -14.20 -9.31 -11.30
N ALA A 81 -15.33 -9.12 -11.96
CA ALA A 81 -16.63 -9.60 -11.52
C ALA A 81 -17.01 -10.87 -12.29
N GLN A 82 -17.43 -11.90 -11.58
CA GLN A 82 -18.06 -13.11 -12.13
C GLN A 82 -19.56 -13.01 -11.88
N ILE A 83 -20.34 -12.89 -12.94
CA ILE A 83 -21.80 -12.74 -12.91
C ILE A 83 -22.39 -13.95 -13.63
N ASN A 84 -22.89 -14.92 -12.87
CA ASN A 84 -23.41 -16.20 -13.38
C ASN A 84 -22.44 -16.94 -14.33
N GLY A 85 -21.15 -16.93 -13.98
CA GLY A 85 -20.07 -17.54 -14.76
C GLY A 85 -19.54 -16.69 -15.93
N GLN A 86 -20.16 -15.53 -16.21
CA GLN A 86 -19.61 -14.57 -17.16
C GLN A 86 -18.68 -13.59 -16.47
N GLN A 87 -17.50 -13.38 -17.07
CA GLN A 87 -16.50 -12.48 -16.55
C GLN A 87 -16.69 -11.07 -17.10
N GLN A 88 -16.67 -10.07 -16.21
CA GLN A 88 -16.60 -8.65 -16.55
C GLN A 88 -15.37 -8.02 -15.88
N GLN A 89 -14.59 -7.29 -16.67
CA GLN A 89 -13.44 -6.54 -16.19
C GLN A 89 -13.90 -5.16 -15.71
N ILE A 90 -13.33 -4.68 -14.61
CA ILE A 90 -13.70 -3.38 -14.04
C ILE A 90 -12.43 -2.56 -13.78
N GLU A 91 -12.37 -1.39 -14.40
CA GLU A 91 -11.36 -0.36 -14.15
C GLU A 91 -11.90 0.62 -13.10
N PHE A 92 -11.05 1.01 -12.16
CA PHE A 92 -11.43 1.82 -11.01
C PHE A 92 -10.80 3.21 -11.06
N GLN A 93 -11.63 4.23 -10.88
CA GLN A 93 -11.18 5.62 -10.74
C GLN A 93 -12.00 6.34 -9.67
N TYR A 94 -11.42 7.40 -9.10
CA TYR A 94 -12.15 8.26 -8.18
C TYR A 94 -11.67 9.72 -8.28
N ALA A 95 -12.59 10.65 -8.01
CA ALA A 95 -12.32 12.07 -7.90
C ALA A 95 -12.26 12.50 -6.43
N GLU A 96 -11.29 13.35 -6.11
CA GLU A 96 -11.22 14.08 -4.83
C GLU A 96 -11.68 15.54 -4.95
N ALA A 97 -11.63 16.12 -6.15
CA ALA A 97 -12.09 17.48 -6.40
C ALA A 97 -13.62 17.56 -6.45
N GLU A 98 -14.19 18.63 -5.89
CA GLU A 98 -15.63 18.87 -5.88
C GLU A 98 -16.17 19.25 -7.26
N ARG A 99 -15.36 19.96 -8.05
CA ARG A 99 -15.68 20.39 -9.41
C ARG A 99 -14.54 19.97 -10.33
N LEU A 100 -14.92 19.33 -11.42
CA LEU A 100 -14.05 18.95 -12.52
C LEU A 100 -14.72 19.44 -13.79
N ASP A 101 -13.94 20.00 -14.72
CA ASP A 101 -14.47 20.34 -16.05
C ASP A 101 -14.63 19.07 -16.90
N PHE A 102 -13.72 18.11 -16.70
CA PHE A 102 -13.66 16.86 -17.44
C PHE A 102 -13.35 15.68 -16.53
N TYR A 103 -13.89 14.52 -16.92
CA TYR A 103 -13.57 13.21 -16.36
C TYR A 103 -12.76 12.45 -17.41
N ASP A 104 -11.48 12.21 -17.11
CA ASP A 104 -10.52 11.69 -18.07
C ASP A 104 -10.40 10.16 -17.99
N PHE A 105 -10.41 9.48 -19.15
CA PHE A 105 -10.27 8.03 -19.26
C PHE A 105 -9.15 7.66 -20.22
N LYS A 106 -8.15 6.92 -19.73
CA LYS A 106 -6.99 6.55 -20.53
C LYS A 106 -7.39 5.75 -21.77
N VAL A 107 -6.95 6.18 -22.95
CA VAL A 107 -7.31 5.57 -24.25
C VAL A 107 -7.05 4.06 -24.28
N SER A 108 -5.90 3.63 -23.72
CA SER A 108 -5.51 2.22 -23.67
C SER A 108 -6.42 1.33 -22.80
N LYS A 109 -7.18 1.94 -21.88
CA LYS A 109 -8.16 1.25 -21.04
C LYS A 109 -9.52 1.18 -21.73
N VAL A 110 -9.94 2.24 -22.41
CA VAL A 110 -11.27 2.35 -23.07
C VAL A 110 -11.33 1.59 -24.41
N THR A 111 -10.33 1.76 -25.27
CA THR A 111 -10.40 1.29 -26.67
C THR A 111 -9.27 0.35 -27.05
N THR A 112 -9.52 -0.44 -28.10
CA THR A 112 -8.51 -1.19 -28.87
C THR A 112 -8.50 -0.67 -30.31
N ARG A 113 -7.61 -1.21 -31.15
CA ARG A 113 -7.64 -0.93 -32.61
C ARG A 113 -8.96 -1.29 -33.28
N LYS A 114 -9.79 -2.16 -32.67
CA LYS A 114 -11.08 -2.62 -33.21
C LYS A 114 -12.28 -1.84 -32.68
N GLY A 115 -12.05 -0.79 -31.89
CA GLY A 115 -13.10 0.00 -31.24
C GLY A 115 -13.13 -0.19 -29.71
N PRO A 116 -14.22 0.23 -29.06
CA PRO A 116 -14.38 0.16 -27.60
C PRO A 116 -14.34 -1.28 -27.07
N LYS A 117 -13.80 -1.46 -25.86
CA LYS A 117 -13.75 -2.77 -25.21
C LYS A 117 -15.13 -3.13 -24.65
N LYS A 118 -15.66 -4.28 -25.08
CA LYS A 118 -17.03 -4.70 -24.74
C LYS A 118 -17.16 -5.37 -23.37
N ASP A 119 -16.06 -5.89 -22.83
CA ASP A 119 -16.01 -6.64 -21.56
C ASP A 119 -15.47 -5.80 -20.39
N VAL A 120 -15.27 -4.49 -20.61
CA VAL A 120 -14.71 -3.56 -19.63
C VAL A 120 -15.76 -2.54 -19.20
N CYS A 121 -16.01 -2.51 -17.89
CA CYS A 121 -16.76 -1.47 -17.21
C CYS A 121 -15.82 -0.56 -16.43
N PHE A 122 -16.22 0.70 -16.25
CA PHE A 122 -15.49 1.69 -15.46
C PHE A 122 -16.32 2.02 -14.22
N LEU A 123 -15.82 1.65 -13.05
CA LEU A 123 -16.31 2.15 -11.78
C LEU A 123 -15.64 3.49 -11.50
N TYR A 124 -16.45 4.55 -11.42
CA TYR A 124 -15.99 5.87 -11.02
C TYR A 124 -16.66 6.30 -9.72
N ILE A 125 -15.89 6.73 -8.72
CA ILE A 125 -16.40 7.28 -7.45
C ILE A 125 -16.14 8.78 -7.37
N HIS A 126 -17.19 9.58 -7.26
CA HIS A 126 -17.10 11.01 -6.98
C HIS A 126 -17.14 11.25 -5.46
N LYS A 127 -15.97 11.24 -4.80
CA LYS A 127 -15.90 11.24 -3.32
C LYS A 127 -16.66 12.41 -2.67
N PRO A 128 -16.55 13.67 -3.15
CA PRO A 128 -17.26 14.80 -2.51
C PRO A 128 -18.78 14.65 -2.50
N LYS A 129 -19.34 14.05 -3.55
CA LYS A 129 -20.80 13.82 -3.70
C LYS A 129 -21.25 12.49 -3.08
N ALA A 130 -20.31 11.66 -2.61
CA ALA A 130 -20.58 10.28 -2.21
C ALA A 130 -21.43 9.51 -3.25
N ALA A 131 -21.11 9.72 -4.53
CA ALA A 131 -21.82 9.16 -5.66
C ALA A 131 -20.87 8.34 -6.55
N TYR A 132 -21.44 7.47 -7.37
CA TYR A 132 -20.68 6.62 -8.28
C TYR A 132 -21.34 6.50 -9.65
N ALA A 133 -20.55 6.11 -10.65
CA ALA A 133 -21.04 5.71 -11.96
C ALA A 133 -20.41 4.37 -12.36
N LEU A 134 -21.16 3.57 -13.11
CA LEU A 134 -20.69 2.38 -13.81
C LEU A 134 -20.92 2.64 -15.30
N LEU A 135 -19.83 2.71 -16.06
CA LEU A 135 -19.86 3.14 -17.45
C LEU A 135 -19.19 2.10 -18.35
N ASP A 136 -19.81 1.80 -19.47
CA ASP A 136 -19.20 0.95 -20.48
C ASP A 136 -18.29 1.78 -21.39
N ALA A 137 -17.30 1.13 -22.00
CA ALA A 137 -16.37 1.81 -22.89
C ALA A 137 -17.06 2.52 -24.06
N ASP A 138 -18.14 1.93 -24.60
CA ASP A 138 -18.95 2.53 -25.67
C ASP A 138 -19.52 3.89 -25.25
N TRP A 139 -20.04 3.98 -24.03
CA TRP A 139 -20.60 5.23 -23.50
C TRP A 139 -19.53 6.32 -23.39
N ILE A 140 -18.34 5.96 -22.92
CA ILE A 140 -17.20 6.89 -22.78
C ILE A 140 -16.78 7.43 -24.16
N VAL A 141 -16.73 6.58 -25.19
CA VAL A 141 -16.36 7.01 -26.55
C VAL A 141 -17.42 7.93 -27.17
N GLN A 142 -18.71 7.67 -26.91
CA GLN A 142 -19.80 8.49 -27.45
C GLN A 142 -19.93 9.87 -26.78
N ASN A 143 -19.56 9.98 -25.50
CA ASN A 143 -19.74 11.21 -24.72
C ASN A 143 -18.43 11.94 -24.42
N GLY A 144 -17.29 11.33 -24.74
CA GLY A 144 -15.95 11.89 -24.55
C GLY A 144 -15.31 12.35 -25.85
N LYS A 145 -14.40 13.31 -25.75
CA LYS A 145 -13.54 13.73 -26.86
C LYS A 145 -12.10 13.30 -26.58
N LEU A 146 -11.41 12.81 -27.61
CA LEU A 146 -9.98 12.55 -27.53
C LEU A 146 -9.23 13.87 -27.50
N ASP A 147 -8.51 14.11 -26.43
CA ASP A 147 -7.74 15.32 -26.23
C ASP A 147 -6.58 15.05 -25.26
N GLU A 148 -5.61 15.96 -25.24
CA GLU A 148 -4.45 15.87 -24.34
C GLU A 148 -4.86 16.14 -22.89
N VAL A 149 -4.34 15.32 -21.98
CA VAL A 149 -4.41 15.57 -20.54
C VAL A 149 -3.02 15.99 -20.09
N PRO A 150 -2.76 17.29 -19.85
CA PRO A 150 -1.41 17.80 -19.55
C PRO A 150 -0.77 17.11 -18.34
N ALA A 151 -1.57 16.79 -17.32
CA ALA A 151 -1.11 16.10 -16.12
C ALA A 151 -0.59 14.68 -16.42
N TRP A 152 -1.07 14.03 -17.48
CA TRP A 152 -0.67 12.68 -17.88
C TRP A 152 0.28 12.66 -19.07
N ARG A 153 0.52 13.83 -19.70
CA ARG A 153 1.35 13.98 -20.92
C ARG A 153 0.97 12.99 -22.02
N THR A 154 -0.33 12.70 -22.11
CA THR A 154 -0.88 11.70 -23.04
C THR A 154 -2.33 12.03 -23.36
N GLN A 155 -2.85 11.43 -24.44
CA GLN A 155 -4.25 11.57 -24.81
C GLN A 155 -5.15 10.71 -23.91
N ALA A 156 -6.33 11.24 -23.61
CA ALA A 156 -7.41 10.54 -22.93
C ALA A 156 -8.75 10.86 -23.59
N TYR A 157 -9.75 10.00 -23.34
CA TYR A 157 -11.14 10.40 -23.55
C TYR A 157 -11.53 11.33 -22.41
N ARG A 158 -11.78 12.60 -22.74
CA ARG A 158 -12.21 13.63 -21.78
C ARG A 158 -13.71 13.79 -21.89
N VAL A 159 -14.45 13.33 -20.87
CA VAL A 159 -15.91 13.44 -20.81
C VAL A 159 -16.27 14.73 -20.08
N PRO A 160 -16.99 15.69 -20.70
CA PRO A 160 -17.42 16.91 -20.03
C PRO A 160 -18.29 16.59 -18.80
N ALA A 161 -18.13 17.38 -17.74
CA ALA A 161 -18.84 17.17 -16.50
C ALA A 161 -20.37 17.15 -16.66
N GLU A 162 -20.92 18.00 -17.53
CA GLU A 162 -22.35 18.05 -17.84
C GLU A 162 -22.93 16.74 -18.38
N HIS A 163 -22.11 15.90 -19.01
CA HIS A 163 -22.49 14.57 -19.49
C HIS A 163 -22.26 13.52 -18.41
N PHE A 164 -21.08 13.57 -17.77
CA PHE A 164 -20.68 12.59 -16.77
C PHE A 164 -21.53 12.65 -15.50
N GLU A 165 -21.80 13.85 -14.97
CA GLU A 165 -22.51 14.01 -13.71
C GLU A 165 -23.96 13.51 -13.77
N LYS A 166 -24.57 13.45 -14.96
CA LYS A 166 -25.89 12.84 -15.18
C LYS A 166 -25.90 11.33 -14.95
N GLN A 167 -24.74 10.67 -14.99
CA GLN A 167 -24.60 9.24 -14.72
C GLN A 167 -24.34 8.92 -13.25
N LEU A 168 -24.07 9.93 -12.42
CA LEU A 168 -23.77 9.74 -11.01
C LEU A 168 -25.02 9.28 -10.25
N ARG A 169 -24.83 8.26 -9.42
CA ARG A 169 -25.85 7.69 -8.53
C ARG A 169 -25.36 7.83 -7.10
N GLU A 170 -26.17 8.43 -6.25
CA GLU A 170 -25.87 8.53 -4.83
C GLU A 170 -26.01 7.18 -4.13
N ASP A 171 -25.13 6.89 -3.17
CA ASP A 171 -25.27 5.73 -2.29
C ASP A 171 -24.82 6.10 -0.87
N CYS A 172 -25.75 5.99 0.09
CA CYS A 172 -25.46 6.31 1.48
C CYS A 172 -24.39 5.39 2.12
N LYS A 173 -24.26 4.14 1.65
CA LYS A 173 -23.23 3.19 2.11
C LYS A 173 -21.85 3.56 1.57
N LEU A 174 -21.77 4.17 0.40
CA LEU A 174 -20.52 4.64 -0.19
C LEU A 174 -19.88 5.74 0.68
N ARG A 175 -20.69 6.61 1.29
CA ARG A 175 -20.19 7.64 2.23
C ARG A 175 -19.36 7.05 3.37
N ASN A 176 -19.77 5.90 3.92
CA ASN A 176 -19.01 5.24 4.98
C ASN A 176 -17.70 4.65 4.46
N LYS A 177 -17.69 4.10 3.24
CA LYS A 177 -16.46 3.63 2.59
C LYS A 177 -15.47 4.76 2.36
N ILE A 178 -15.93 5.90 1.84
CA ILE A 178 -15.11 7.10 1.63
C ILE A 178 -14.46 7.55 2.94
N LYS A 179 -15.24 7.62 4.04
CA LYS A 179 -14.69 7.96 5.36
C LYS A 179 -13.57 7.01 5.80
N VAL A 180 -13.73 5.69 5.61
CA VAL A 180 -12.68 4.71 5.96
C VAL A 180 -11.43 4.93 5.09
N ILE A 181 -11.60 5.13 3.79
CA ILE A 181 -10.52 5.40 2.84
C ILE A 181 -9.74 6.65 3.27
N ASP A 182 -10.43 7.74 3.58
CA ASP A 182 -9.80 9.00 4.00
C ASP A 182 -9.05 8.85 5.34
N ALA A 183 -9.63 8.12 6.30
CA ALA A 183 -8.97 7.83 7.56
C ALA A 183 -7.67 7.02 7.36
N LYS A 184 -7.72 5.97 6.52
CA LYS A 184 -6.55 5.14 6.21
C LYS A 184 -5.49 5.88 5.39
N ASN A 185 -5.90 6.72 4.45
CA ASN A 185 -4.97 7.58 3.71
C ASN A 185 -4.28 8.57 4.66
N ARG A 186 -4.98 9.17 5.62
CA ARG A 186 -4.35 10.02 6.64
C ARG A 186 -3.32 9.25 7.48
N ILE A 187 -3.65 8.02 7.89
CA ILE A 187 -2.73 7.15 8.62
C ILE A 187 -1.48 6.84 7.77
N LEU A 188 -1.68 6.53 6.48
CA LEU A 188 -0.60 6.25 5.53
C LEU A 188 0.34 7.45 5.36
N GLU A 189 -0.21 8.64 5.16
CA GLU A 189 0.59 9.87 5.03
C GLU A 189 1.35 10.20 6.32
N PHE A 190 0.72 9.99 7.48
CA PHE A 190 1.35 10.27 8.77
C PHE A 190 2.54 9.36 9.07
N GLN A 191 2.44 8.07 8.77
CA GLN A 191 3.55 7.13 8.99
C GLN A 191 4.67 7.25 7.95
N HIS A 192 4.35 7.68 6.72
CA HIS A 192 5.34 7.81 5.66
C HIS A 192 6.47 8.80 6.01
N ARG A 193 6.14 9.90 6.70
CA ARG A 193 7.11 10.92 7.14
C ARG A 193 8.23 10.37 8.02
N LEU A 194 8.01 9.24 8.69
CA LEU A 194 8.98 8.67 9.62
C LEU A 194 10.32 8.36 8.95
N LEU A 195 10.30 7.78 7.74
CA LEU A 195 11.52 7.41 7.04
C LEU A 195 12.24 8.63 6.47
N GLU A 196 11.50 9.69 6.13
CA GLU A 196 12.08 10.97 5.73
C GLU A 196 12.83 11.62 6.88
N GLU A 197 12.23 11.64 8.08
CA GLU A 197 12.86 12.14 9.30
C GLU A 197 14.13 11.35 9.66
N VAL A 198 14.09 10.01 9.59
CA VAL A 198 15.29 9.17 9.82
C VAL A 198 16.39 9.50 8.80
N ARG A 199 16.03 9.66 7.52
CA ARG A 199 16.98 10.01 6.47
C ARG A 199 17.64 11.37 6.73
N GLU A 200 16.85 12.37 7.11
CA GLU A 200 17.33 13.71 7.42
C GLU A 200 18.26 13.71 8.63
N GLN A 201 17.89 13.02 9.71
CA GLN A 201 18.73 12.88 10.90
C GLN A 201 20.07 12.21 10.58
N LEU A 202 20.06 11.12 9.80
CA LEU A 202 21.28 10.43 9.39
C LEU A 202 22.16 11.31 8.49
N ALA A 203 21.55 12.03 7.54
CA ALA A 203 22.26 12.96 6.67
C ALA A 203 22.92 14.09 7.46
N GLN A 204 22.22 14.68 8.43
CA GLN A 204 22.76 15.71 9.31
C GLN A 204 23.96 15.21 10.11
N ARG A 205 23.90 13.98 10.65
CA ARG A 205 25.04 13.37 11.36
C ARG A 205 26.27 13.22 10.46
N ILE A 206 26.06 12.83 9.20
CA ILE A 206 27.15 12.71 8.22
C ILE A 206 27.76 14.09 7.92
N VAL A 207 26.91 15.10 7.66
CA VAL A 207 27.36 16.48 7.40
C VAL A 207 28.18 17.02 8.56
N GLN A 208 27.68 16.86 9.80
CA GLN A 208 28.39 17.30 11.00
C GLN A 208 29.76 16.62 11.14
N ALA A 209 29.86 15.31 10.88
CA ALA A 209 31.13 14.61 10.95
C ALA A 209 32.14 15.15 9.92
N VAL A 210 31.68 15.48 8.70
CA VAL A 210 32.52 16.09 7.65
C VAL A 210 32.99 17.48 8.06
N GLU A 211 32.07 18.35 8.51
CA GLU A 211 32.36 19.73 8.92
C GLU A 211 33.33 19.77 10.12
N GLN A 212 33.24 18.80 11.02
CA GLN A 212 34.09 18.71 12.20
C GLN A 212 35.39 17.91 11.96
N HIS A 213 35.63 17.44 10.74
CA HIS A 213 36.75 16.56 10.40
C HIS A 213 36.86 15.31 11.31
N GLN A 214 35.71 14.77 11.73
CA GLN A 214 35.62 13.59 12.58
C GLN A 214 35.35 12.32 11.75
N PRO A 215 35.88 11.16 12.17
CA PRO A 215 35.54 9.90 11.54
C PRO A 215 34.06 9.57 11.77
N PHE A 216 33.35 9.22 10.70
CA PHE A 216 31.98 8.71 10.76
C PHE A 216 32.01 7.18 10.61
N SER A 217 31.53 6.47 11.63
CA SER A 217 31.38 5.01 11.59
C SER A 217 29.99 4.59 12.03
N ILE A 218 29.53 3.47 11.49
CA ILE A 218 28.30 2.80 11.91
C ILE A 218 28.70 1.42 12.41
N MET A 219 28.49 1.21 13.70
CA MET A 219 28.82 -0.03 14.40
C MET A 219 27.53 -0.81 14.63
N PRO A 220 27.27 -1.92 13.90
CA PRO A 220 26.02 -2.66 13.99
C PRO A 220 25.98 -3.64 15.19
N ASP A 221 26.57 -3.23 16.32
CA ASP A 221 26.68 -4.05 17.53
C ASP A 221 25.35 -4.09 18.30
N ASP A 222 24.63 -2.96 18.28
CA ASP A 222 23.31 -2.78 18.85
C ASP A 222 22.22 -2.63 17.77
N LEU A 223 20.97 -2.54 18.21
CA LEU A 223 19.82 -2.41 17.33
C LEU A 223 19.84 -1.11 16.50
N GLU A 224 20.29 0.00 17.09
CA GLU A 224 20.30 1.30 16.40
C GLU A 224 21.35 1.32 15.28
N GLY A 225 22.56 0.85 15.57
CA GLY A 225 23.62 0.69 14.59
C GLY A 225 23.25 -0.30 13.49
N PHE A 226 22.66 -1.44 13.85
CA PHE A 226 22.19 -2.43 12.87
C PHE A 226 21.08 -1.86 11.98
N PHE A 227 20.16 -1.09 12.55
CA PHE A 227 19.13 -0.36 11.81
C PHE A 227 19.72 0.64 10.82
N HIS A 228 20.67 1.48 11.24
CA HIS A 228 21.32 2.42 10.32
C HIS A 228 22.08 1.70 9.20
N ALA A 229 22.72 0.57 9.49
CA ALA A 229 23.38 -0.25 8.47
C ALA A 229 22.37 -0.77 7.44
N CYS A 230 21.24 -1.35 7.87
CA CYS A 230 20.16 -1.76 6.97
C CYS A 230 19.60 -0.58 6.15
N PHE A 231 19.37 0.57 6.79
CA PHE A 231 18.84 1.77 6.16
C PHE A 231 19.75 2.31 5.05
N ILE A 232 21.06 2.34 5.28
CA ILE A 232 22.05 2.73 4.26
C ILE A 232 22.11 1.71 3.14
N MET A 233 22.10 0.41 3.46
CA MET A 233 22.11 -0.64 2.44
C MET A 233 20.88 -0.57 1.53
N ASP A 234 19.71 -0.22 2.07
CA ASP A 234 18.50 0.07 1.28
C ASP A 234 18.68 1.27 0.38
N ALA A 235 19.21 2.38 0.91
CA ALA A 235 19.45 3.60 0.14
C ALA A 235 20.43 3.36 -1.03
N LEU A 236 21.45 2.50 -0.81
CA LEU A 236 22.41 2.09 -1.82
C LEU A 236 21.88 1.00 -2.76
N GLN A 237 20.67 0.48 -2.52
CA GLN A 237 20.08 -0.66 -3.23
C GLN A 237 21.00 -1.89 -3.24
N LYS A 238 21.74 -2.11 -2.15
CA LYS A 238 22.64 -3.26 -1.97
C LYS A 238 22.04 -4.26 -1.00
N ALA A 239 22.36 -5.54 -1.19
CA ALA A 239 22.09 -6.58 -0.21
C ALA A 239 23.35 -6.85 0.62
N PRO A 240 23.23 -7.11 1.93
CA PRO A 240 24.36 -7.61 2.68
C PRO A 240 24.70 -9.05 2.27
N GLU A 241 25.98 -9.40 2.38
CA GLU A 241 26.48 -10.75 2.12
C GLU A 241 27.27 -11.25 3.35
N PRO A 242 26.92 -12.42 3.93
CA PRO A 242 25.80 -13.30 3.57
C PRO A 242 24.45 -12.80 4.15
N LEU A 243 23.40 -12.79 3.31
CA LEU A 243 22.05 -12.32 3.68
C LEU A 243 21.45 -13.09 4.86
N ASP A 244 21.66 -14.41 4.91
CA ASP A 244 21.10 -15.27 5.96
C ASP A 244 21.62 -14.90 7.36
N ALA A 245 22.91 -14.54 7.49
CA ALA A 245 23.47 -14.14 8.78
C ALA A 245 22.88 -12.80 9.27
N TRP A 246 22.66 -11.86 8.36
CA TRP A 246 22.02 -10.59 8.67
C TRP A 246 20.56 -10.79 9.08
N LEU A 247 19.86 -11.68 8.41
CA LEU A 247 18.47 -12.01 8.74
C LEU A 247 18.38 -12.71 10.10
N HIS A 248 19.28 -13.65 10.38
CA HIS A 248 19.39 -14.30 11.70
C HIS A 248 19.54 -13.24 12.81
N ARG A 249 20.49 -12.31 12.62
CA ARG A 249 20.72 -11.22 13.57
C ARG A 249 19.50 -10.30 13.73
N ALA A 250 18.82 -9.97 12.63
CA ALA A 250 17.61 -9.15 12.67
C ALA A 250 16.49 -9.86 13.46
N ILE A 251 16.33 -11.17 13.30
CA ILE A 251 15.36 -11.98 14.05
C ILE A 251 15.71 -11.98 15.54
N GLU A 252 16.98 -12.18 15.90
CA GLU A 252 17.45 -12.11 17.30
C GLU A 252 17.14 -10.76 17.95
N LEU A 253 17.52 -9.67 17.28
CA LEU A 253 17.28 -8.31 17.78
C LEU A 253 15.78 -8.03 17.96
N ALA A 254 14.94 -8.58 17.07
CA ALA A 254 13.50 -8.41 17.12
C ALA A 254 12.81 -9.22 18.24
N GLU A 255 13.46 -10.25 18.79
CA GLU A 255 12.90 -11.05 19.89
C GLU A 255 12.86 -10.28 21.22
N SER A 256 13.81 -9.37 21.43
CA SER A 256 14.01 -8.66 22.71
C SER A 256 13.41 -7.25 22.78
N VAL A 257 12.85 -6.71 21.70
CA VAL A 257 12.30 -5.33 21.68
C VAL A 257 11.18 -5.10 22.70
N ASP A 258 11.20 -3.99 23.41
CA ASP A 258 10.28 -3.66 24.51
C ASP A 258 9.62 -2.27 24.39
N SER A 259 10.07 -1.44 23.44
CA SER A 259 9.49 -0.14 23.11
C SER A 259 9.04 -0.06 21.65
N LEU A 260 8.19 0.91 21.32
CA LEU A 260 7.73 1.16 19.95
C LEU A 260 8.88 1.63 19.05
N LYS A 261 9.78 2.48 19.53
CA LYS A 261 11.00 2.88 18.79
C LYS A 261 11.87 1.68 18.43
N ALA A 262 12.22 0.83 19.41
CA ALA A 262 13.03 -0.37 19.17
C ALA A 262 12.29 -1.33 18.23
N THR A 263 10.98 -1.52 18.43
CA THR A 263 10.18 -2.37 17.56
C THR A 263 10.16 -1.85 16.12
N PHE A 264 10.05 -0.53 15.93
CA PHE A 264 10.11 0.10 14.61
C PHE A 264 11.44 -0.22 13.91
N GLN A 265 12.57 -0.01 14.60
CA GLN A 265 13.90 -0.28 14.07
C GLN A 265 14.05 -1.76 13.68
N ALA A 266 13.66 -2.68 14.56
CA ALA A 266 13.73 -4.10 14.29
C ALA A 266 12.84 -4.53 13.12
N VAL A 267 11.60 -4.03 13.05
CA VAL A 267 10.67 -4.34 11.96
C VAL A 267 11.15 -3.76 10.63
N TYR A 268 11.77 -2.58 10.63
CA TYR A 268 12.42 -2.03 9.45
C TYR A 268 13.50 -2.99 8.93
N CYS A 269 14.39 -3.46 9.81
CA CYS A 269 15.44 -4.42 9.44
C CYS A 269 14.86 -5.73 8.88
N LEU A 270 13.82 -6.27 9.52
CA LEU A 270 13.13 -7.47 9.06
C LEU A 270 12.51 -7.26 7.67
N ASP A 271 11.76 -6.17 7.44
CA ASP A 271 11.15 -5.82 6.14
C ASP A 271 12.24 -5.70 5.06
N SER A 272 13.24 -4.87 5.33
CA SER A 272 14.39 -4.60 4.48
C SER A 272 15.11 -5.88 4.02
N LEU A 273 15.44 -6.78 4.94
CA LEU A 273 16.18 -8.00 4.63
C LEU A 273 15.30 -9.09 4.01
N TYR A 274 14.07 -9.27 4.51
CA TYR A 274 13.14 -10.31 4.05
C TYR A 274 12.82 -10.20 2.56
N PHE A 275 12.59 -8.97 2.08
CA PHE A 275 12.24 -8.72 0.67
C PHE A 275 13.42 -8.94 -0.29
N ARG A 276 14.65 -9.10 0.21
CA ARG A 276 15.82 -9.47 -0.59
C ARG A 276 15.96 -10.98 -0.82
N ILE A 277 15.30 -11.82 -0.03
CA ILE A 277 15.32 -13.27 -0.20
C ILE A 277 14.60 -13.62 -1.51
N PRO A 278 15.17 -14.37 -2.46
CA PRO A 278 14.46 -14.73 -3.69
C PRO A 278 13.18 -15.56 -3.44
N THR A 279 12.09 -15.27 -4.16
CA THR A 279 10.76 -15.93 -3.97
C THR A 279 10.74 -17.43 -4.26
N LYS A 280 11.75 -17.94 -4.95
CA LYS A 280 11.89 -19.36 -5.29
C LYS A 280 12.80 -20.12 -4.32
N GLU A 281 13.57 -19.40 -3.50
CA GLU A 281 14.52 -20.03 -2.59
C GLU A 281 13.88 -20.36 -1.24
N PRO A 282 14.24 -21.47 -0.60
CA PRO A 282 13.68 -21.83 0.69
C PRO A 282 14.11 -20.83 1.76
N PHE A 283 13.14 -20.36 2.56
CA PHE A 283 13.44 -19.53 3.71
C PHE A 283 13.55 -20.43 4.96
N GLN A 284 14.79 -20.78 5.33
CA GLN A 284 15.05 -21.74 6.42
C GLN A 284 14.42 -21.30 7.74
N GLU A 285 14.62 -20.03 8.13
CA GLU A 285 14.12 -19.45 9.39
C GLU A 285 12.65 -19.00 9.38
N LEU A 286 11.87 -19.36 8.35
CA LEU A 286 10.47 -18.93 8.20
C LEU A 286 9.63 -19.14 9.48
N SER A 287 9.80 -20.27 10.16
CA SER A 287 9.03 -20.57 11.38
C SER A 287 9.37 -19.62 12.54
N ARG A 288 10.66 -19.33 12.75
CA ARG A 288 11.13 -18.39 13.78
C ARG A 288 10.72 -16.96 13.42
N PHE A 289 10.89 -16.58 12.15
CA PHE A 289 10.45 -15.30 11.62
C PHE A 289 8.96 -15.06 11.87
N ILE A 290 8.09 -16.01 11.52
CA ILE A 290 6.64 -15.92 11.77
C ILE A 290 6.32 -15.79 13.26
N LYS A 291 7.03 -16.53 14.12
CA LYS A 291 6.87 -16.42 15.58
C LYS A 291 7.17 -15.00 16.07
N VAL A 292 8.25 -14.39 15.56
CA VAL A 292 8.62 -13.00 15.84
C VAL A 292 7.54 -12.03 15.35
N LEU A 293 7.10 -12.14 14.08
CA LEU A 293 6.03 -11.27 13.55
C LEU A 293 4.75 -11.34 14.40
N LYS A 294 4.34 -12.54 14.82
CA LYS A 294 3.18 -12.75 15.71
C LYS A 294 3.40 -12.14 17.09
N SER A 295 4.62 -12.25 17.63
CA SER A 295 4.99 -11.63 18.91
C SER A 295 4.89 -10.11 18.85
N ILE A 296 5.50 -9.49 17.84
CA ILE A 296 5.47 -8.05 17.63
C ILE A 296 4.04 -7.56 17.42
N LYS A 297 3.25 -8.24 16.58
CA LYS A 297 1.83 -7.93 16.37
C LYS A 297 1.05 -7.87 17.69
N ARG A 298 1.31 -8.80 18.62
CA ARG A 298 0.68 -8.80 19.95
C ARG A 298 1.16 -7.63 20.82
N LYS A 299 2.47 -7.35 20.86
CA LYS A 299 3.05 -6.23 21.61
C LYS A 299 2.45 -4.90 21.16
N VAL A 300 2.45 -4.63 19.85
CA VAL A 300 1.89 -3.40 19.28
C VAL A 300 0.40 -3.23 19.57
N LYS A 301 -0.37 -4.34 19.55
CA LYS A 301 -1.78 -4.31 19.96
C LYS A 301 -1.95 -3.92 21.43
N GLY A 302 -1.01 -4.30 22.30
CA GLY A 302 -0.99 -3.96 23.73
C GLY A 302 -0.74 -2.48 24.01
N TRP A 303 0.06 -1.80 23.18
CA TRP A 303 0.36 -0.36 23.33
C TRP A 303 -0.75 0.58 22.85
N TYR A 304 -1.88 0.05 22.37
CA TYR A 304 -3.00 0.85 21.88
C TYR A 304 -3.85 1.41 23.03
N SER A 305 -4.03 2.73 23.03
CA SER A 305 -4.93 3.45 23.93
C SER A 305 -6.37 3.49 23.38
N ALA A 306 -7.32 2.89 24.09
CA ALA A 306 -8.73 2.91 23.69
C ALA A 306 -9.43 4.27 23.89
N THR A 307 -8.85 5.14 24.72
CA THR A 307 -9.41 6.45 25.08
C THR A 307 -9.37 7.40 23.89
N ASP A 308 -8.21 7.56 23.27
CA ASP A 308 -7.96 8.52 22.19
C ASP A 308 -7.50 7.89 20.88
N GLY A 309 -7.10 6.62 20.87
CA GLY A 309 -6.68 5.90 19.67
C GLY A 309 -5.20 6.06 19.32
N ALA A 310 -4.39 6.61 20.24
CA ALA A 310 -2.94 6.67 20.11
C ALA A 310 -2.29 5.32 20.46
N TYR A 311 -1.00 5.18 20.14
CA TYR A 311 -0.13 4.12 20.62
C TYR A 311 0.98 4.71 21.49
N CYS A 312 1.34 4.00 22.56
CA CYS A 312 2.29 4.48 23.56
C CYS A 312 2.89 3.28 24.29
N SER A 313 4.22 3.11 24.18
CA SER A 313 4.97 2.10 24.93
C SER A 313 5.62 2.66 26.19
N ASP A 314 5.86 3.97 26.23
CA ASP A 314 6.38 4.72 27.37
C ASP A 314 5.53 5.97 27.60
N ALA A 315 5.09 6.19 28.84
CA ALA A 315 4.26 7.32 29.24
C ALA A 315 4.95 8.68 29.06
N ASN A 316 6.28 8.72 29.06
CA ASN A 316 7.07 9.94 28.88
C ASN A 316 7.44 10.21 27.42
N ALA A 317 7.21 9.26 26.52
CA ALA A 317 7.55 9.42 25.11
C ALA A 317 6.53 10.32 24.38
N ASP A 318 6.98 10.95 23.30
CA ASP A 318 6.09 11.68 22.40
C ASP A 318 5.08 10.71 21.78
N ARG A 319 3.81 10.88 22.16
CA ARG A 319 2.70 10.03 21.73
C ARG A 319 2.44 10.10 20.23
N CYS A 320 2.74 11.23 19.60
CA CYS A 320 2.61 11.38 18.15
C CYS A 320 3.67 10.56 17.43
N LEU A 321 4.93 10.64 17.88
CA LEU A 321 6.02 9.84 17.35
C LEU A 321 5.84 8.33 17.62
N GLU A 322 5.44 7.96 18.83
CA GLU A 322 5.12 6.57 19.21
C GLU A 322 3.98 6.00 18.35
N THR A 323 2.93 6.80 18.13
CA THR A 323 1.86 6.42 17.21
C THR A 323 2.39 6.25 15.79
N ARG A 324 3.32 7.09 15.34
CA ARG A 324 3.95 6.95 14.02
C ARG A 324 4.73 5.64 13.90
N TYR A 325 5.51 5.27 14.91
CA TYR A 325 6.21 3.98 14.98
C TYR A 325 5.22 2.81 14.87
N ALA A 326 4.16 2.81 15.68
CA ALA A 326 3.16 1.73 15.68
C ALA A 326 2.51 1.54 14.30
N LEU A 327 2.19 2.63 13.62
CA LEU A 327 1.55 2.61 12.31
C LEU A 327 2.47 2.10 11.21
N PHE A 328 3.76 2.45 11.27
CA PHE A 328 4.78 1.86 10.40
C PHE A 328 4.87 0.35 10.64
N ILE A 329 4.99 -0.07 11.91
CA ILE A 329 5.09 -1.49 12.27
C ILE A 329 3.89 -2.28 11.75
N ILE A 330 2.67 -1.83 12.02
CA ILE A 330 1.44 -2.52 11.56
C ILE A 330 1.46 -2.68 10.04
N ASN A 331 1.80 -1.61 9.32
CA ASN A 331 1.85 -1.62 7.86
C ASN A 331 2.90 -2.62 7.32
N SER A 332 4.11 -2.63 7.87
CA SER A 332 5.19 -3.53 7.42
C SER A 332 4.92 -4.99 7.80
N LEU A 333 4.33 -5.25 8.97
CA LEU A 333 3.91 -6.60 9.35
C LEU A 333 2.83 -7.17 8.41
N GLU A 334 1.84 -6.36 8.05
CA GLU A 334 0.80 -6.75 7.09
C GLU A 334 1.38 -7.09 5.72
N ASP A 335 2.36 -6.29 5.29
CA ASP A 335 3.09 -6.50 4.04
C ASP A 335 3.88 -7.81 4.06
N MET A 336 4.69 -8.06 5.10
CA MET A 336 5.43 -9.31 5.20
C MET A 336 4.50 -10.54 5.32
N ILE A 337 3.43 -10.48 6.12
CA ILE A 337 2.50 -11.60 6.30
C ILE A 337 1.86 -12.00 4.98
N GLN A 338 1.36 -11.01 4.23
CA GLN A 338 0.65 -11.30 3.00
C GLN A 338 1.62 -11.70 1.86
N ASP A 339 2.88 -11.26 1.88
CA ASP A 339 3.92 -11.73 0.96
C ASP A 339 4.28 -13.20 1.24
N ILE A 340 4.45 -13.56 2.52
CA ILE A 340 4.68 -14.95 2.93
C ILE A 340 3.52 -15.84 2.45
N LEU A 341 2.27 -15.42 2.67
CA LEU A 341 1.08 -16.18 2.24
C LEU A 341 1.02 -16.39 0.73
N HIS A 342 1.60 -15.48 -0.05
CA HIS A 342 1.61 -15.57 -1.51
C HIS A 342 2.76 -16.44 -2.02
N TYR A 343 4.01 -16.13 -1.63
CA TYR A 343 5.20 -16.76 -2.20
C TYR A 343 5.69 -17.99 -1.45
N ARG A 344 5.24 -18.20 -0.21
CA ARG A 344 5.70 -19.30 0.66
C ARG A 344 4.56 -20.25 1.07
N LYS A 345 3.45 -20.25 0.32
CA LYS A 345 2.24 -21.01 0.65
C LYS A 345 2.52 -22.50 0.86
N GLU A 346 3.27 -23.12 -0.06
CA GLU A 346 3.64 -24.54 0.02
C GLU A 346 4.42 -24.84 1.30
N THR A 347 5.42 -24.01 1.63
CA THR A 347 6.20 -24.16 2.87
C THR A 347 5.35 -23.95 4.13
N LEU A 348 4.33 -23.07 4.10
CA LEU A 348 3.39 -22.91 5.21
C LEU A 348 2.54 -24.17 5.41
N GLU A 349 2.06 -24.76 4.32
CA GLU A 349 1.25 -25.98 4.33
C GLU A 349 2.06 -27.17 4.86
N GLU A 350 3.29 -27.36 4.37
CA GLU A 350 4.23 -28.39 4.84
C GLU A 350 4.54 -28.27 6.34
N ARG A 351 4.83 -27.05 6.80
CA ARG A 351 5.19 -26.77 8.21
C ARG A 351 3.98 -26.63 9.13
N LYS A 352 2.75 -26.74 8.60
CA LYS A 352 1.48 -26.54 9.32
C LYS A 352 1.43 -25.21 10.08
N VAL A 353 2.01 -24.16 9.50
CA VAL A 353 2.02 -22.81 10.11
C VAL A 353 0.83 -22.01 9.58
N ALA A 354 -0.16 -21.78 10.44
CA ALA A 354 -1.30 -20.95 10.09
C ALA A 354 -0.96 -19.45 10.17
N LEU A 355 -1.24 -18.73 9.08
CA LEU A 355 -1.25 -17.28 8.98
C LEU A 355 -2.58 -16.81 8.41
N GLU A 356 -3.16 -15.77 9.00
CA GLU A 356 -4.41 -15.19 8.53
C GLU A 356 -4.15 -14.24 7.36
N PRO A 357 -4.89 -14.36 6.24
CA PRO A 357 -4.79 -13.42 5.12
C PRO A 357 -5.11 -11.98 5.50
N ILE A 358 -4.31 -11.06 4.98
CA ILE A 358 -4.56 -9.62 5.07
C ILE A 358 -5.33 -9.21 3.82
N LYS A 359 -6.57 -8.75 4.01
CA LYS A 359 -7.52 -8.41 2.95
C LYS A 359 -7.73 -6.91 2.80
N LYS A 360 -7.28 -6.09 3.76
CA LYS A 360 -7.37 -4.61 3.73
C LYS A 360 -6.11 -3.98 4.34
N ILE A 361 -5.60 -2.88 3.76
CA ILE A 361 -4.45 -2.17 4.33
C ILE A 361 -4.87 -1.56 5.68
N TYR A 362 -4.05 -1.69 6.72
CA TYR A 362 -4.43 -1.40 8.12
C TYR A 362 -5.60 -2.26 8.62
N GLN A 363 -5.64 -3.55 8.27
CA GLN A 363 -6.64 -4.49 8.78
C GLN A 363 -6.48 -4.76 10.29
N ASN A 364 -5.26 -4.76 10.79
CA ASN A 364 -4.95 -5.07 12.20
C ASN A 364 -5.00 -3.86 13.12
N LEU A 365 -5.33 -2.69 12.59
CA LEU A 365 -5.45 -1.46 13.35
C LEU A 365 -6.82 -1.44 14.05
N ARG A 366 -6.82 -1.27 15.39
CA ARG A 366 -8.01 -1.54 16.22
C ARG A 366 -9.17 -0.57 15.96
N ALA A 367 -8.88 0.71 15.79
CA ALA A 367 -9.90 1.73 15.48
C ALA A 367 -9.34 2.81 14.55
N PRO A 368 -9.31 2.57 13.23
CA PRO A 368 -8.73 3.50 12.24
C PRO A 368 -9.28 4.92 12.34
N PHE A 369 -10.57 5.08 12.63
CA PHE A 369 -11.17 6.39 12.81
C PHE A 369 -10.69 7.15 14.05
N LYS A 370 -10.51 6.46 15.18
CA LYS A 370 -10.01 7.10 16.41
C LYS A 370 -8.55 7.51 16.20
N THR A 371 -7.73 6.60 15.70
CA THR A 371 -6.33 6.88 15.39
C THR A 371 -6.19 8.02 14.37
N ALA A 372 -7.00 8.05 13.31
CA ALA A 372 -6.99 9.14 12.33
C ALA A 372 -7.41 10.50 12.93
N LYS A 373 -8.27 10.51 13.95
CA LYS A 373 -8.62 11.74 14.70
C LYS A 373 -7.48 12.19 15.60
N PHE A 374 -6.85 11.27 16.34
CA PHE A 374 -5.66 11.57 17.13
C PHE A 374 -4.55 12.18 16.27
N ILE A 375 -4.28 11.59 15.10
CA ILE A 375 -3.28 12.11 14.15
C ILE A 375 -3.56 13.55 13.72
N GLN A 376 -4.82 13.97 13.58
CA GLN A 376 -5.14 15.36 13.24
C GLN A 376 -4.71 16.35 14.33
N GLN A 377 -4.58 15.90 15.57
CA GLN A 377 -4.14 16.71 16.69
C GLN A 377 -2.61 16.81 16.75
N CYS A 378 -1.89 15.83 16.21
CA CYS A 378 -0.42 15.83 16.11
C CYS A 378 0.16 16.80 15.06
N GLY A 379 -0.68 17.35 14.18
CA GLY A 379 -0.28 18.32 13.16
C GLY A 379 -0.66 19.77 13.50
N ARG A 380 -1.10 20.01 14.74
CA ARG A 380 -1.26 21.33 15.36
C ARG A 380 -0.12 21.50 16.35
#